data_AF-A0A3D5MMB7-F1
#
_entry.id   AF-A0A3D5MMB7-F1
#
_cell.length_a   1.000
_cell.length_b   1.000
_cell.length_c   1.000
_cell.angle_alpha   90.00
_cell.angle_beta   90.00
_cell.angle_gamma   90.00
#
_symmetry.space_group_name_H-M   'P 1'
#
loop_
_entity.id
_entity.type
_entity.pdbx_description
1 polymer ?
#
loop_
_entity_poly.entity_id
_entity_poly.type
_entity_poly.pdbx_seq_one_letter_code
_entity_poly.pdbx_strand_id
1 'polypeptide(L)'
;MSESFEIQFAGRPLVVTTGKVAGQAGGSALVRFGDTVVLATATASREPREGIDFFPLLVDWEERQYSVGRIPGSFFRREGRPSERAILAARLTDRPLRPRFPKGFRNDVQIVVTVFSVDPDSAPEFAGLIGA
;
A
#
# COMPACT_ATOMS: atom_id res chain seq x y z
N MET A 1 5.39 -17.08 -11.36
CA MET A 1 6.13 -17.79 -10.30
C MET A 1 6.30 -16.81 -9.16
N SER A 2 5.97 -17.16 -7.93
CA SER A 2 6.07 -16.22 -6.80
C SER A 2 7.48 -16.24 -6.22
N GLU A 3 8.02 -15.05 -5.94
CA GLU A 3 9.33 -14.89 -5.31
C GLU A 3 9.16 -14.28 -3.92
N SER A 4 10.04 -14.65 -2.99
CA SER A 4 10.00 -14.17 -1.61
C SER A 4 11.41 -13.77 -1.17
N PHE A 5 11.51 -12.56 -0.62
CA PHE A 5 12.73 -11.99 -0.10
C PHE A 5 12.56 -11.79 1.40
N GLU A 6 13.51 -12.27 2.20
CA GLU A 6 13.46 -12.19 3.66
C GLU A 6 14.72 -11.51 4.20
N ILE A 7 14.54 -10.59 5.13
CA ILE A 7 15.62 -10.01 5.93
C ILE A 7 15.24 -9.99 7.41
N GLN A 8 16.25 -9.97 8.29
CA GLN A 8 16.04 -9.74 9.71
C GLN A 8 16.08 -8.23 9.98
N PHE A 9 14.98 -7.66 10.48
CA PHE A 9 14.87 -6.25 10.80
C PHE A 9 14.34 -6.06 12.21
N ALA A 10 15.08 -5.32 13.04
CA ALA A 10 14.73 -5.08 14.46
C ALA A 10 14.37 -6.35 15.25
N GLY A 11 15.07 -7.47 14.97
CA GLY A 11 14.85 -8.76 15.64
C GLY A 11 13.61 -9.54 15.17
N ARG A 12 12.98 -9.12 14.07
CA ARG A 12 11.81 -9.79 13.47
C ARG A 12 12.06 -10.04 11.97
N PRO A 13 11.51 -11.12 11.39
CA PRO A 13 11.58 -11.33 9.95
C PRO A 13 10.69 -10.31 9.21
N LEU A 14 11.28 -9.62 8.25
CA LEU A 14 10.59 -8.82 7.24
C LEU A 14 10.63 -9.60 5.92
N VAL A 15 9.46 -9.98 5.43
CA VAL A 15 9.30 -10.78 4.22
C VAL A 15 8.52 -10.01 3.18
N VAL A 16 9.05 -9.92 1.97
CA VAL A 16 8.39 -9.32 0.81
C VAL A 16 8.15 -10.40 -0.23
N THR A 17 6.88 -10.65 -0.58
CA THR A 17 6.50 -11.64 -1.59
C THR A 17 5.88 -10.95 -2.80
N THR A 18 6.40 -11.24 -3.99
CA THR A 18 5.89 -10.71 -5.27
C THR A 18 5.36 -11.86 -6.15
N GLY A 19 4.51 -11.54 -7.13
CA GLY A 19 4.02 -12.51 -8.11
C GLY A 19 3.05 -13.59 -7.59
N LYS A 20 2.63 -13.51 -6.31
CA LYS A 20 1.65 -14.42 -5.69
C LYS A 20 0.21 -13.92 -5.83
N VAL A 21 -0.01 -12.62 -5.64
CA VAL A 21 -1.33 -11.96 -5.65
C VAL A 21 -1.29 -10.70 -6.51
N ALA A 22 -2.45 -10.26 -6.99
CA ALA A 22 -2.59 -9.07 -7.84
C ALA A 22 -1.70 -9.08 -9.10
N GLY A 23 -1.58 -10.24 -9.77
CA GLY A 23 -0.69 -10.41 -10.94
C GLY A 23 -1.04 -9.61 -12.19
N GLN A 24 -2.14 -8.85 -12.18
CA GLN A 24 -2.52 -7.92 -13.24
C GLN A 24 -2.16 -6.46 -12.92
N ALA A 25 -1.75 -6.15 -11.69
CA ALA A 25 -1.25 -4.82 -11.36
C ALA A 25 0.10 -4.59 -12.06
N GLY A 26 0.47 -3.31 -12.27
CA GLY A 26 1.79 -2.97 -12.80
C GLY A 26 2.94 -3.48 -11.91
N GLY A 27 2.72 -3.51 -10.59
CA GLY A 27 3.54 -4.18 -9.60
C GLY A 27 2.71 -4.53 -8.36
N SER A 28 3.10 -5.59 -7.65
CA SER A 28 2.49 -5.99 -6.39
C SER A 28 3.52 -6.56 -5.40
N ALA A 29 3.39 -6.18 -4.14
CA ALA A 29 4.22 -6.64 -3.05
C ALA A 29 3.35 -6.96 -1.82
N LEU A 30 3.37 -8.23 -1.41
CA LEU A 30 2.79 -8.68 -0.15
C LEU A 30 3.89 -8.64 0.91
N VAL A 31 3.82 -7.67 1.81
CA VAL A 31 4.80 -7.43 2.86
C VAL A 31 4.28 -8.00 4.17
N ARG A 32 5.11 -8.80 4.84
CA ARG A 32 4.87 -9.32 6.17
C ARG A 32 5.99 -8.86 7.11
N PHE A 33 5.63 -8.23 8.21
CA PHE A 33 6.55 -7.86 9.28
C PHE A 33 5.96 -8.34 10.62
N GLY A 34 6.59 -9.34 11.23
CA GLY A 34 5.93 -10.10 12.29
C GLY A 34 4.64 -10.76 11.77
N ASP A 35 3.52 -10.50 12.42
CA ASP A 35 2.18 -10.95 11.98
C ASP A 35 1.34 -9.86 11.31
N THR A 36 1.92 -8.67 11.13
CA THR A 36 1.34 -7.62 10.28
C THR A 36 1.56 -7.96 8.82
N VAL A 37 0.48 -7.94 8.03
CA VAL A 37 0.49 -8.25 6.60
C VAL A 37 -0.19 -7.14 5.83
N VAL A 38 0.51 -6.61 4.83
CA VAL A 38 0.05 -5.52 3.96
C VAL A 38 0.28 -5.90 2.51
N LEU A 39 -0.67 -5.57 1.64
CA LEU A 39 -0.51 -5.68 0.19
C LEU A 39 -0.42 -4.28 -0.41
N ALA A 40 0.70 -3.98 -1.02
CA ALA A 40 0.88 -2.80 -1.85
C ALA A 40 0.75 -3.20 -3.32
N THR A 41 -0.05 -2.45 -4.08
CA THR A 41 -0.13 -2.57 -5.54
C THR A 41 0.12 -1.20 -6.16
N ALA A 42 0.82 -1.20 -7.30
CA ALA A 42 1.10 0.01 -8.06
C ALA A 42 0.70 -0.21 -9.51
N THR A 43 0.01 0.74 -10.11
CA THR A 43 -0.35 0.72 -11.54
C THR A 43 -0.17 2.11 -12.13
N ALA A 44 0.34 2.15 -13.35
CA ALA A 44 0.47 3.37 -14.13
C ALA A 44 -0.35 3.27 -15.43
N SER A 45 -0.95 4.37 -15.88
CA SER A 45 -1.54 4.44 -17.22
C SER A 45 -0.46 4.26 -18.29
N ARG A 46 -0.83 3.71 -19.45
CA ARG A 46 0.10 3.57 -20.59
C ARG A 46 0.49 4.93 -21.17
N GLU A 47 -0.47 5.85 -21.20
CA GLU A 47 -0.32 7.18 -21.77
C GLU A 47 -0.79 8.25 -20.77
N PRO A 48 -0.21 9.46 -20.81
CA PRO A 48 -0.68 10.58 -20.00
C PRO A 48 -2.07 11.06 -20.46
N ARG A 49 -2.85 11.65 -19.56
CA ARG A 49 -4.11 12.29 -19.93
C ARG A 49 -3.86 13.52 -20.81
N GLU A 50 -4.73 13.75 -21.78
CA GLU A 50 -4.67 14.96 -22.60
C GLU A 50 -4.83 16.21 -21.72
N GLY A 51 -4.00 17.23 -21.97
CA GLY A 51 -4.07 18.52 -21.29
C GLY A 51 -3.49 18.55 -19.87
N ILE A 52 -2.94 17.45 -19.34
CA ILE A 52 -2.38 17.45 -17.98
C ILE A 52 -1.02 18.17 -17.92
N ASP A 53 -0.88 19.09 -16.96
CA ASP A 53 0.32 19.89 -16.73
C ASP A 53 1.12 19.47 -15.48
N PHE A 54 0.51 18.68 -14.60
CA PHE A 54 1.08 18.17 -13.34
C PHE A 54 1.27 16.65 -13.33
N PHE A 55 1.92 16.12 -12.28
CA PHE A 55 2.09 14.68 -12.07
C PHE A 55 0.97 14.11 -11.18
N PRO A 56 0.04 13.28 -11.74
CA PRO A 56 -1.06 12.67 -11.00
C PRO A 56 -0.61 11.39 -10.27
N LEU A 57 -0.12 11.56 -9.05
CA LEU A 57 0.10 10.46 -8.10
C LEU A 57 -1.04 10.42 -7.08
N LEU A 58 -1.71 9.27 -6.99
CA LEU A 58 -2.70 8.93 -5.97
C LEU A 58 -2.18 7.78 -5.12
N VAL A 59 -2.22 7.95 -3.80
CA VAL A 59 -1.90 6.89 -2.83
C VAL A 59 -3.13 6.67 -1.95
N ASP A 60 -3.70 5.47 -2.03
CA ASP A 60 -4.84 5.04 -1.23
C ASP A 60 -4.38 4.08 -0.14
N TRP A 61 -4.87 4.31 1.07
CA TRP A 61 -4.61 3.44 2.22
C TRP A 61 -5.92 2.84 2.72
N GLU A 62 -6.06 1.53 2.60
CA GLU A 62 -7.26 0.78 2.96
C GLU A 62 -7.04 -0.05 4.23
N GLU A 63 -7.58 0.46 5.34
CA GLU A 63 -7.67 -0.29 6.59
C GLU A 63 -8.94 -1.13 6.60
N ARG A 64 -8.81 -2.44 6.79
CA ARG A 64 -9.95 -3.36 6.88
C ARG A 64 -10.17 -3.77 8.31
N GLN A 65 -11.41 -3.74 8.82
CA GLN A 65 -11.67 -4.06 10.23
C GLN A 65 -11.37 -5.54 10.55
N TYR A 66 -11.44 -6.42 9.54
CA TYR A 66 -11.03 -7.81 9.70
C TYR A 66 -9.54 -7.97 10.02
N SER A 67 -8.69 -6.98 9.69
CA SER A 67 -7.25 -7.04 9.98
C SER A 67 -6.94 -7.11 11.48
N VAL A 68 -7.88 -6.70 12.31
CA VAL A 68 -7.86 -6.80 13.78
C VAL A 68 -8.95 -7.73 14.32
N GLY A 69 -9.54 -8.57 13.46
CA GLY A 69 -10.58 -9.53 13.82
C GLY A 69 -11.92 -8.91 14.23
N ARG A 70 -12.24 -7.69 13.76
CA ARG A 70 -13.48 -6.99 14.12
C ARG A 70 -14.41 -6.80 12.92
N ILE A 71 -15.71 -6.79 13.20
CA ILE A 71 -16.74 -6.43 12.22
C ILE A 71 -16.98 -4.90 12.30
N PRO A 72 -17.09 -4.19 11.18
CA PRO A 72 -17.38 -2.76 11.20
C PRO A 72 -18.63 -2.42 12.03
N GLY A 73 -18.50 -1.42 12.91
CA GLY A 73 -19.59 -0.92 13.76
C GLY A 73 -20.56 0.03 13.04
N SER A 74 -20.35 0.31 11.75
CA SER A 74 -21.22 1.17 10.95
C SER A 74 -22.60 0.53 10.72
N PHE A 75 -23.63 1.34 10.46
CA PHE A 75 -24.98 0.84 10.15
C PHE A 75 -24.97 -0.17 8.99
N PHE A 76 -24.17 0.12 7.95
CA PHE A 76 -24.01 -0.74 6.78
C PHE A 76 -23.06 -1.94 7.00
N ARG A 77 -22.43 -2.07 8.18
CA ARG A 77 -21.44 -3.13 8.50
C ARG A 77 -20.30 -3.22 7.48
N ARG A 78 -19.89 -2.08 6.92
CA ARG A 78 -18.82 -1.95 5.92
C ARG A 78 -17.88 -0.81 6.26
N GLU A 79 -16.63 -0.94 5.83
CA GLU A 79 -15.69 0.18 5.83
C GLU A 79 -16.19 1.30 4.92
N GLY A 80 -16.09 2.53 5.40
CA GLY A 80 -16.57 3.72 4.71
C GLY A 80 -15.43 4.61 4.25
N ARG A 81 -15.55 5.90 4.53
CA ARG A 81 -14.49 6.87 4.22
C ARG A 81 -13.19 6.52 4.97
N PRO A 82 -12.02 6.82 4.38
CA PRO A 82 -10.74 6.64 5.06
C PRO A 82 -10.72 7.35 6.43
N SER A 83 -10.13 6.68 7.42
CA SER A 83 -9.88 7.24 8.75
C SER A 83 -8.81 8.34 8.67
N GLU A 84 -8.70 9.17 9.71
CA GLU A 84 -7.59 10.13 9.81
C GLU A 84 -6.23 9.42 9.75
N ARG A 85 -6.12 8.26 10.41
CA ARG A 85 -4.91 7.44 10.41
C ARG A 85 -4.57 6.92 9.01
N ALA A 86 -5.56 6.43 8.27
CA ALA A 86 -5.39 6.01 6.88
C ALA A 86 -4.94 7.18 5.99
N ILE A 87 -5.51 8.38 6.16
CA ILE A 87 -5.10 9.58 5.42
C ILE A 87 -3.65 9.97 5.74
N LEU A 88 -3.26 9.91 7.02
CA LEU A 88 -1.89 10.20 7.44
C LEU A 88 -0.90 9.16 6.89
N ALA A 89 -1.27 7.87 6.89
CA ALA A 89 -0.46 6.79 6.32
C ALA A 89 -0.30 6.94 4.81
N ALA A 90 -1.38 7.24 4.08
CA ALA A 90 -1.33 7.54 2.65
C ALA A 90 -0.37 8.71 2.34
N ARG A 91 -0.45 9.80 3.12
CA ARG A 91 0.46 10.95 2.97
C ARG A 91 1.90 10.63 3.36
N LEU A 92 2.10 9.76 4.36
CA LEU A 92 3.42 9.31 4.78
C LEU A 92 4.12 8.53 3.65
N THR A 93 3.36 7.73 2.91
CA THR A 93 3.85 6.98 1.74
C THR A 93 4.04 7.86 0.50
N ASP A 94 3.12 8.80 0.22
CA ASP A 94 3.20 9.67 -0.95
C ASP A 94 4.44 10.59 -0.94
N ARG A 95 4.69 11.24 0.21
CA ARG A 95 5.75 12.26 0.35
C ARG A 95 7.15 11.80 -0.07
N PRO A 96 7.66 10.62 0.33
CA PRO A 96 8.96 10.13 -0.11
C PRO A 96 8.99 9.64 -1.55
N LEU A 97 7.86 9.16 -2.10
CA LEU A 97 7.77 8.61 -3.46
C LEU A 97 7.64 9.69 -4.52
N ARG A 98 6.81 10.73 -4.29
CA ARG A 98 6.53 11.80 -5.25
C ARG A 98 7.78 12.45 -5.88
N PRO A 99 8.85 12.79 -5.15
CA PRO A 99 10.05 13.39 -5.76
C PRO A 99 10.95 12.38 -6.49
N ARG A 100 10.66 11.07 -6.41
CA ARG A 100 11.45 10.01 -7.06
C ARG A 100 11.06 9.77 -8.51
N PHE A 101 9.92 10.30 -8.95
CA PHE A 101 9.48 10.17 -10.34
C PHE A 101 10.29 11.10 -11.28
N PRO A 102 10.59 10.65 -12.51
CA PRO A 102 11.29 11.48 -13.49
C PRO A 102 10.56 12.80 -13.76
N LYS A 103 11.32 13.88 -13.99
CA LYS A 103 10.74 15.16 -14.38
C LYS A 103 9.97 15.01 -15.70
N GLY A 104 8.75 15.56 -15.74
CA GLY A 104 7.88 15.48 -16.91
C GLY A 104 7.07 14.19 -17.03
N PHE A 105 7.21 13.25 -16.08
CA PHE A 105 6.35 12.07 -16.01
C PHE A 105 4.92 12.48 -15.63
N ARG A 106 3.95 12.14 -16.49
CA ARG A 106 2.56 12.64 -16.42
C ARG A 106 1.51 11.53 -16.55
N ASN A 107 1.94 10.28 -16.50
CA ASN A 107 1.05 9.14 -16.48
C ASN A 107 0.32 9.09 -15.13
N ASP A 108 -0.93 8.65 -15.12
CA ASP A 108 -1.67 8.41 -13.89
C ASP A 108 -1.03 7.26 -13.14
N VAL A 109 -0.58 7.52 -11.92
CA VAL A 109 -0.06 6.49 -11.03
C VAL A 109 -0.99 6.36 -9.83
N GLN A 110 -1.45 5.14 -9.61
CA GLN A 110 -2.18 4.78 -8.40
C GLN A 110 -1.39 3.73 -7.63
N ILE A 111 -1.20 3.99 -6.33
CA ILE A 111 -0.67 3.05 -5.37
C ILE A 111 -1.78 2.77 -4.36
N VAL A 112 -2.13 1.50 -4.16
CA VAL A 112 -3.11 1.08 -3.16
C VAL A 112 -2.41 0.20 -2.14
N VAL A 113 -2.52 0.58 -0.87
CA VAL A 113 -1.98 -0.17 0.25
C VAL A 113 -3.13 -0.71 1.09
N THR A 114 -3.34 -2.02 1.07
CA THR A 114 -4.40 -2.70 1.82
C THR A 114 -3.82 -3.45 3.00
N VAL A 115 -4.34 -3.19 4.20
CA VAL A 115 -3.93 -3.86 5.43
C VAL A 115 -4.75 -5.13 5.63
N PHE A 116 -4.10 -6.29 5.62
CA PHE A 116 -4.74 -7.60 5.77
C PHE A 116 -4.73 -8.12 7.20
N SER A 117 -3.67 -7.85 7.95
CA SER A 117 -3.49 -8.30 9.33
C SER A 117 -2.66 -7.27 10.08
N VAL A 118 -2.97 -7.06 11.36
CA VAL A 118 -2.22 -6.16 12.24
C VAL A 118 -1.83 -6.88 13.52
N ASP A 119 -0.52 -7.00 13.71
CA ASP A 119 0.11 -7.24 15.01
C ASP A 119 0.27 -5.89 15.75
N PRO A 120 -0.23 -5.74 16.99
CA PRO A 120 -0.11 -4.52 17.78
C PRO A 120 1.33 -3.99 17.93
N ASP A 121 2.31 -4.88 17.90
CA ASP A 121 3.72 -4.51 18.05
C ASP A 121 4.41 -4.19 16.70
N SER A 122 3.73 -4.42 15.57
CA SER A 122 4.28 -4.26 14.22
C SER A 122 3.42 -3.29 13.41
N ALA A 123 3.80 -2.02 13.38
CA ALA A 123 3.03 -0.96 12.72
C ALA A 123 2.81 -1.24 11.21
N PRO A 124 1.56 -1.27 10.71
CA PRO A 124 1.27 -1.51 9.30
C PRO A 124 1.80 -0.40 8.39
N GLU A 125 1.94 0.82 8.88
CA GLU A 125 2.50 1.96 8.14
C GLU A 125 3.93 1.69 7.67
N PHE A 126 4.74 1.01 8.49
CA PHE A 126 6.10 0.63 8.13
C PHE A 126 6.09 -0.43 7.01
N ALA A 127 5.31 -1.49 7.17
CA ALA A 127 5.21 -2.54 6.15
C ALA A 127 4.65 -2.01 4.82
N GLY A 128 3.66 -1.11 4.88
CA GLY A 128 3.10 -0.47 3.68
C GLY A 128 4.08 0.46 2.99
N LEU A 129 4.90 1.22 3.74
CA LEU A 129 5.94 2.07 3.16
C LEU A 129 7.02 1.26 2.43
N ILE A 130 7.36 0.07 2.95
CA ILE A 130 8.33 -0.83 2.29
C ILE A 130 7.74 -1.49 1.04
N GLY A 131 6.43 -1.76 1.03
CA GLY A 131 5.76 -2.39 -0.10
C GLY A 131 5.46 -1.46 -1.27
N ALA A 132 5.24 -0.17 -0.98
CA ALA A 132 4.88 0.87 -1.96
C ALA A 132 6.12 1.40 -2.70
#